data_AF-A0A1A9FZ79-F1
#
_entry.id   AF-A0A1A9FZ79-F1
#
_cell.length_a   1.000
_cell.length_b   1.000
_cell.length_c   1.000
_cell.angle_alpha   90.00
_cell.angle_beta   90.00
_cell.angle_gamma   90.00
#
_symmetry.space_group_name_H-M   'P 1'
#
loop_
_entity.id
_entity.type
_entity.pdbx_description
1 polymer ?
#
loop_
_entity_poly.entity_id
_entity_poly.type
_entity_poly.pdbx_seq_one_letter_code
_entity_poly.pdbx_strand_id
1 'polypeptide(L)'
;MLFRRRKKAGWLDRLREFFWPRKGFTRPARYLAKRILRLSASPHAVAAGVAAGAFSAFTPLIGFHVILALALAYLMAGNLLAAALATTIANPLTIPLIALATFRVGEALLGIKSAEAVTAAELFHRLEHLELSELWQPVLKPMLAGAGLLGTAAAVLAYAVTRFAVRSFKARRHARLLERAGLAAASPVLSRGDKSL
;
A
#
# COMPACT_ATOMS: atom_id res chain seq x y z
N MET A 1 -35.49 24.19 -4.74
CA MET A 1 -34.69 23.05 -4.25
C MET A 1 -34.49 22.03 -5.38
N LEU A 2 -33.40 22.16 -6.15
CA LEU A 2 -33.27 21.62 -7.50
C LEU A 2 -32.60 20.23 -7.61
N PHE A 3 -32.48 19.45 -6.54
CA PHE A 3 -31.90 18.08 -6.61
C PHE A 3 -32.54 17.11 -5.62
N ARG A 4 -33.84 16.84 -5.79
CA ARG A 4 -34.51 15.76 -5.05
C ARG A 4 -34.39 14.46 -5.86
N ARG A 5 -33.51 13.54 -5.44
CA ARG A 5 -33.42 12.20 -6.06
C ARG A 5 -34.77 11.48 -5.95
N ARG A 6 -35.30 11.00 -7.09
CA ARG A 6 -36.65 10.40 -7.22
C ARG A 6 -36.79 8.98 -6.65
N LYS A 7 -35.69 8.29 -6.34
CA LYS A 7 -35.68 7.02 -5.59
C LYS A 7 -34.62 7.09 -4.49
N LYS A 8 -35.01 6.81 -3.24
CA LYS A 8 -34.09 6.63 -2.12
C LYS A 8 -33.27 5.37 -2.42
N ALA A 9 -31.94 5.45 -2.35
CA ALA A 9 -31.08 4.28 -2.54
C ALA A 9 -31.51 3.20 -1.55
N GLY A 10 -31.91 2.03 -2.04
CA GLY A 10 -32.30 0.91 -1.19
C GLY A 10 -31.10 0.44 -0.36
N TRP A 11 -31.37 -0.24 0.76
CA TRP A 11 -30.30 -0.82 1.58
C TRP A 11 -29.42 -1.78 0.78
N LEU A 12 -30.02 -2.51 -0.17
CA LEU A 12 -29.34 -3.34 -1.16
C LEU A 12 -28.51 -2.55 -2.18
N ASP A 13 -28.92 -1.33 -2.57
CA ASP A 13 -28.12 -0.48 -3.44
C ASP A 13 -26.87 0.05 -2.72
N ARG A 14 -26.97 0.32 -1.41
CA ARG A 14 -25.82 0.73 -0.58
C ARG A 14 -24.84 -0.40 -0.33
N LEU A 15 -25.33 -1.60 -0.02
CA LEU A 15 -24.50 -2.81 0.09
C LEU A 15 -23.83 -3.13 -1.24
N ARG A 16 -24.56 -3.03 -2.36
CA ARG A 16 -24.00 -3.22 -3.69
C ARG A 16 -23.00 -2.13 -4.07
N GLU A 17 -23.18 -0.88 -3.66
CA GLU A 17 -22.17 0.17 -3.83
C GLU A 17 -20.94 -0.02 -2.94
N PHE A 18 -21.11 -0.63 -1.76
CA PHE A 18 -20.03 -0.96 -0.83
C PHE A 18 -19.14 -2.09 -1.36
N PHE A 19 -19.74 -3.18 -1.83
CA PHE A 19 -19.01 -4.33 -2.39
C PHE A 19 -18.62 -4.16 -3.87
N TRP A 20 -19.38 -3.37 -4.64
CA TRP A 20 -19.16 -3.16 -6.07
C TRP A 20 -19.44 -1.69 -6.47
N PRO A 21 -18.50 -0.76 -6.22
CA PRO A 21 -18.67 0.63 -6.60
C PRO A 21 -18.92 0.70 -8.11
N ARG A 22 -20.05 1.29 -8.54
CA ARG A 22 -20.52 1.39 -9.94
C ARG A 22 -19.49 1.96 -10.94
N LYS A 23 -18.35 2.46 -10.46
CA LYS A 23 -17.25 3.04 -11.25
C LYS A 23 -15.95 2.19 -11.27
N GLY A 24 -15.94 1.00 -10.64
CA GLY A 24 -14.81 0.07 -10.61
C GLY A 24 -13.65 0.48 -9.68
N PHE A 25 -12.78 -0.46 -9.34
CA PHE A 25 -11.59 -0.24 -8.48
C PHE A 25 -10.45 0.53 -9.17
N THR A 26 -10.55 0.76 -10.47
CA THR A 26 -9.48 1.39 -11.28
C THR A 26 -9.35 2.89 -11.01
N ARG A 27 -10.46 3.61 -10.76
CA ARG A 27 -10.42 5.06 -10.52
C ARG A 27 -9.74 5.43 -9.18
N PRO A 28 -10.09 4.80 -8.04
CA PRO A 28 -9.40 5.05 -6.78
C PRO A 28 -7.90 4.74 -6.86
N ALA A 29 -7.53 3.58 -7.44
CA ALA A 29 -6.13 3.20 -7.60
C ALA A 29 -5.35 4.21 -8.48
N ARG A 30 -5.94 4.63 -9.61
CA ARG A 30 -5.33 5.64 -10.50
C ARG A 30 -5.22 7.01 -9.82
N TYR A 31 -6.19 7.39 -9.00
CA TYR A 31 -6.13 8.62 -8.21
C TYR A 31 -5.01 8.57 -7.18
N LEU A 32 -4.91 7.47 -6.43
CA LEU A 32 -3.86 7.25 -5.44
C LEU A 32 -2.47 7.30 -6.08
N ALA A 33 -2.28 6.58 -7.18
CA ALA A 33 -1.04 6.58 -7.95
C ALA A 33 -0.68 8.00 -8.43
N LYS A 34 -1.63 8.74 -9.01
CA LYS A 34 -1.39 10.13 -9.43
C LYS A 34 -1.05 11.05 -8.26
N ARG A 35 -1.65 10.83 -7.08
CA ARG A 35 -1.39 11.62 -5.87
C ARG A 35 0.03 11.37 -5.36
N ILE A 36 0.43 10.09 -5.27
CA ILE A 36 1.79 9.68 -4.89
C ILE A 36 2.84 10.26 -5.85
N LEU A 37 2.61 10.16 -7.17
CA LEU A 37 3.52 10.68 -8.19
C LEU A 37 3.68 12.21 -8.17
N ARG A 38 2.71 12.94 -7.60
CA ARG A 38 2.72 14.41 -7.50
C ARG A 38 3.33 14.91 -6.19
N LEU A 39 3.70 14.04 -5.26
CA LEU A 39 4.33 14.45 -4.00
C LEU A 39 5.66 15.18 -4.27
N SER A 40 5.85 16.32 -3.62
CA SER A 40 7.07 17.15 -3.68
C SER A 40 8.22 16.58 -2.85
N ALA A 41 8.35 15.25 -2.79
CA ALA A 41 9.39 14.56 -2.03
C ALA A 41 10.36 13.82 -2.97
N SER A 42 11.56 13.48 -2.49
CA SER A 42 12.52 12.70 -3.27
C SER A 42 11.94 11.33 -3.65
N PRO A 43 12.35 10.71 -4.78
CA PRO A 43 11.87 9.38 -5.14
C PRO A 43 12.11 8.32 -4.06
N HIS A 44 13.20 8.46 -3.30
CA HIS A 44 13.50 7.61 -2.16
C HIS A 44 12.48 7.82 -1.03
N ALA A 45 12.25 9.07 -0.59
CA ALA A 45 11.32 9.35 0.50
C ALA A 45 9.89 8.84 0.20
N VAL A 46 9.41 9.04 -1.04
CA VAL A 46 8.10 8.51 -1.46
C VAL A 46 8.08 6.99 -1.42
N ALA A 47 9.10 6.32 -1.97
CA ALA A 47 9.19 4.87 -2.00
C ALA A 47 9.31 4.26 -0.59
N ALA A 48 10.11 4.85 0.29
CA ALA A 48 10.26 4.42 1.69
C ALA A 48 8.95 4.57 2.46
N GLY A 49 8.23 5.67 2.26
CA GLY A 49 6.89 5.85 2.84
C GLY A 49 5.91 4.79 2.36
N VAL A 50 5.83 4.54 1.05
CA VAL A 50 4.94 3.50 0.50
C VAL A 50 5.31 2.11 1.03
N ALA A 51 6.60 1.79 1.13
CA ALA A 51 7.08 0.53 1.66
C ALA A 51 6.70 0.34 3.14
N ALA A 52 6.82 1.40 3.96
CA ALA A 52 6.40 1.39 5.36
C ALA A 52 4.91 1.09 5.51
N GLY A 53 4.07 1.77 4.73
CA GLY A 53 2.62 1.54 4.75
C GLY A 53 2.22 0.17 4.21
N ALA A 54 2.90 -0.31 3.18
CA ALA A 54 2.70 -1.66 2.65
C ALA A 54 3.06 -2.72 3.68
N PHE A 55 4.24 -2.64 4.32
CA PHE A 55 4.64 -3.55 5.39
C PHE A 55 3.60 -3.57 6.52
N SER A 56 3.24 -2.38 7.00
CA SER A 56 2.33 -2.24 8.13
C SER A 56 0.94 -2.82 7.85
N ALA A 57 0.46 -2.74 6.60
CA ALA A 57 -0.82 -3.33 6.17
C ALA A 57 -0.91 -4.85 6.35
N PHE A 58 0.24 -5.57 6.39
CA PHE A 58 0.27 -7.01 6.66
C PHE A 58 0.29 -7.34 8.15
N THR A 59 0.55 -6.36 9.02
CA THR A 59 0.56 -6.60 10.46
C THR A 59 -0.87 -6.79 11.00
N PRO A 60 -1.08 -7.68 11.98
CA PRO A 60 -2.38 -7.89 12.61
C PRO A 60 -2.82 -6.73 13.53
N LEU A 61 -2.24 -5.54 13.38
CA LEU A 61 -2.52 -4.34 14.18
C LEU A 61 -3.76 -3.60 13.65
N ILE A 62 -4.94 -4.13 13.95
CA ILE A 62 -6.21 -3.49 13.58
C ILE A 62 -6.28 -2.09 14.21
N GLY A 63 -6.55 -1.06 13.40
CA GLY A 63 -6.57 0.34 13.83
C GLY A 63 -5.18 0.99 14.04
N PHE A 64 -4.20 0.26 14.57
CA PHE A 64 -2.87 0.80 14.91
C PHE A 64 -1.82 0.72 13.78
N HIS A 65 -2.07 -0.05 12.72
CA HIS A 65 -1.14 -0.17 11.59
C HIS A 65 -0.83 1.17 10.90
N VAL A 66 -1.73 2.16 10.95
CA VAL A 66 -1.42 3.51 10.42
C VAL A 66 -0.32 4.18 11.24
N ILE A 67 -0.38 4.07 12.56
CA ILE A 67 0.65 4.62 13.45
C ILE A 67 1.99 3.91 13.21
N LEU A 68 1.97 2.58 13.09
CA LEU A 68 3.16 1.80 12.75
C LEU A 68 3.75 2.23 11.40
N ALA A 69 2.90 2.44 10.38
CA ALA A 69 3.35 2.90 9.06
C ALA A 69 4.03 4.28 9.15
N LEU A 70 3.46 5.20 9.91
CA LEU A 70 4.03 6.53 10.11
C LEU A 70 5.35 6.48 10.88
N ALA A 71 5.43 5.66 11.93
CA ALA A 71 6.65 5.46 12.71
C ALA A 71 7.78 4.88 11.84
N LEU A 72 7.50 3.80 11.10
CA LEU A 72 8.46 3.19 10.18
C LEU A 72 8.89 4.16 9.08
N ALA A 73 7.95 4.92 8.51
CA ALA A 73 8.27 5.93 7.51
C ALA A 73 9.15 7.03 8.09
N TYR A 74 8.88 7.50 9.31
CA TYR A 74 9.73 8.48 9.98
C TYR A 74 11.16 7.96 10.17
N LEU A 75 11.32 6.73 10.67
CA LEU A 75 12.62 6.10 10.88
C LEU A 75 13.43 5.92 9.59
N MET A 76 12.76 5.65 8.47
CA MET A 76 13.40 5.48 7.16
C MET A 76 13.59 6.80 6.39
N ALA A 77 13.36 7.96 7.03
CA ALA A 77 13.32 9.27 6.35
C ALA A 77 12.36 9.28 5.13
N GLY A 78 11.28 8.53 5.24
CA GLY A 78 10.21 8.36 4.26
C GLY A 78 9.15 9.46 4.36
N ASN A 79 8.32 9.54 3.32
CA ASN A 79 7.22 10.48 3.28
C ASN A 79 6.02 9.93 4.06
N LEU A 80 5.68 10.59 5.17
CA LEU A 80 4.57 10.22 6.05
C LEU A 80 3.22 10.13 5.33
N LEU A 81 2.94 11.07 4.41
CA LEU A 81 1.70 11.04 3.63
C LEU A 81 1.67 9.85 2.68
N ALA A 82 2.79 9.51 2.03
CA ALA A 82 2.89 8.32 1.21
C ALA A 82 2.66 7.03 2.02
N ALA A 83 3.13 6.98 3.27
CA ALA A 83 2.90 5.87 4.18
C ALA A 83 1.42 5.73 4.56
N ALA A 84 0.77 6.80 5.00
CA ALA A 84 -0.66 6.79 5.31
C ALA A 84 -1.54 6.48 4.09
N LEU A 85 -1.11 6.86 2.88
CA LEU A 85 -1.79 6.48 1.66
C LEU A 85 -1.61 5.00 1.34
N ALA A 86 -0.43 4.43 1.58
CA ALA A 86 -0.16 3.02 1.34
C ALA A 86 -0.89 2.08 2.32
N THR A 87 -1.20 2.52 3.55
CA THR A 87 -2.01 1.70 4.47
C THR A 87 -3.44 1.48 3.99
N THR A 88 -3.96 2.32 3.07
CA THR A 88 -5.29 2.11 2.46
C THR A 88 -5.39 0.83 1.63
N ILE A 89 -4.25 0.17 1.36
CA ILE A 89 -4.20 -1.21 0.84
C ILE A 89 -4.91 -2.15 1.81
N ALA A 90 -4.80 -1.97 3.13
CA ALA A 90 -5.60 -2.66 4.13
C ALA A 90 -6.96 -1.95 4.30
N ASN A 91 -7.93 -2.35 3.48
CA ASN A 91 -9.32 -1.91 3.56
C ASN A 91 -10.24 -3.11 3.93
N PRO A 92 -11.52 -2.89 4.29
CA PRO A 92 -12.41 -3.96 4.75
C PRO A 92 -12.52 -5.17 3.80
N LEU A 93 -12.31 -4.96 2.50
CA LEU A 93 -12.33 -6.03 1.51
C LEU A 93 -11.04 -6.85 1.49
N THR A 94 -9.88 -6.21 1.67
CA THR A 94 -8.56 -6.86 1.61
C THR A 94 -8.09 -7.40 2.95
N ILE A 95 -8.55 -6.85 4.07
CA ILE A 95 -8.13 -7.28 5.41
C ILE A 95 -8.35 -8.77 5.63
N PRO A 96 -9.51 -9.38 5.30
CA PRO A 96 -9.71 -10.82 5.46
C PRO A 96 -8.73 -11.65 4.64
N LEU A 97 -8.40 -11.19 3.42
CA LEU A 97 -7.43 -11.86 2.55
C LEU A 97 -6.01 -11.78 3.11
N ILE A 98 -5.60 -10.59 3.55
CA ILE A 98 -4.28 -10.36 4.16
C ILE A 98 -4.14 -11.20 5.42
N ALA A 99 -5.16 -11.19 6.29
CA ALA A 99 -5.15 -11.92 7.56
C ALA A 99 -5.07 -13.43 7.35
N LEU A 100 -5.84 -13.98 6.39
CA LEU A 100 -5.73 -15.40 6.03
C LEU A 100 -4.35 -15.73 5.44
N ALA A 101 -3.82 -14.89 4.55
CA ALA A 101 -2.52 -15.11 3.93
C ALA A 101 -1.38 -15.10 4.95
N THR A 102 -1.34 -14.10 5.84
CA THR A 102 -0.31 -14.01 6.88
C THR A 102 -0.45 -15.12 7.91
N PHE A 103 -1.68 -15.52 8.27
CA PHE A 103 -1.91 -16.67 9.13
C PHE A 103 -1.37 -17.97 8.52
N ARG A 104 -1.80 -18.33 7.30
CA ARG A 104 -1.38 -19.57 6.63
C ARG A 104 0.12 -19.65 6.36
N VAL A 105 0.72 -18.55 5.90
CA VAL A 105 2.17 -18.50 5.71
C VAL A 105 2.90 -18.59 7.04
N GLY A 106 2.35 -17.98 8.08
CA GLY A 106 2.85 -18.09 9.45
C GLY A 106 2.81 -19.51 10.01
N GLU A 107 1.69 -20.21 9.85
CA GLU A 107 1.54 -21.61 10.24
C GLU A 107 2.57 -22.49 9.55
N ALA A 108 2.72 -22.33 8.23
CA ALA A 108 3.69 -23.07 7.45
C ALA A 108 5.12 -22.78 7.89
N LEU A 109 5.45 -21.50 8.17
CA LEU A 109 6.78 -21.09 8.61
C LEU A 109 7.13 -21.61 10.01
N LEU A 110 6.14 -21.70 10.90
CA LEU A 110 6.30 -22.15 12.28
C LEU A 110 6.08 -23.66 12.47
N GLY A 111 5.71 -24.39 11.40
CA GLY A 111 5.40 -25.82 11.47
C GLY A 111 4.15 -26.15 12.29
N ILE A 112 3.23 -25.18 12.45
CA ILE A 112 2.00 -25.35 13.22
C ILE A 112 0.95 -25.99 12.32
N LYS A 113 0.42 -27.15 12.73
CA LYS A 113 -0.72 -27.79 12.06
C LYS A 113 -2.00 -27.47 12.83
N SER A 114 -2.73 -26.43 12.42
CA SER A 114 -4.06 -26.23 12.98
C SER A 114 -5.00 -27.32 12.48
N ALA A 115 -5.73 -27.92 13.40
CA ALA A 115 -6.61 -29.08 13.14
C ALA A 115 -7.86 -28.74 12.32
N GLU A 116 -8.18 -27.45 12.11
CA GLU A 116 -9.35 -27.01 11.36
C GLU A 116 -9.01 -26.02 10.25
N ALA A 117 -9.79 -26.08 9.17
CA ALA A 117 -9.77 -25.09 8.10
C ALA A 117 -10.35 -23.75 8.61
N VAL A 118 -9.56 -23.00 9.39
CA VAL A 118 -9.93 -21.64 9.81
C VAL A 118 -10.23 -20.79 8.58
N THR A 119 -11.46 -20.28 8.49
CA THR A 119 -11.90 -19.39 7.43
C THR A 119 -11.55 -17.94 7.75
N ALA A 120 -11.48 -17.08 6.73
CA ALA A 120 -11.18 -15.66 6.95
C ALA A 120 -12.22 -14.95 7.83
N ALA A 121 -13.49 -15.38 7.78
CA ALA A 121 -14.56 -14.84 8.60
C ALA A 121 -14.41 -15.23 10.08
N GLU A 122 -14.07 -16.49 10.35
CA GLU A 122 -13.79 -17.00 11.70
C GLU A 122 -12.58 -16.30 12.32
N LEU A 123 -11.51 -16.14 11.53
CA LEU A 123 -10.32 -15.41 11.95
C LEU A 123 -10.65 -13.95 12.30
N PHE A 124 -11.47 -13.29 11.48
CA PHE A 124 -11.88 -11.90 11.68
C PHE A 124 -12.76 -11.75 12.94
N HIS A 125 -13.70 -12.66 13.15
CA HIS A 125 -14.56 -12.67 14.34
C HIS A 125 -13.74 -12.84 15.63
N ARG A 126 -12.71 -13.70 15.61
CA ARG A 126 -11.77 -13.88 16.73
C ARG A 126 -10.90 -12.65 16.98
N LEU A 127 -10.50 -11.94 15.92
CA LEU A 127 -9.76 -10.68 16.00
C LEU A 127 -10.62 -9.52 16.52
N GLU A 128 -11.92 -9.50 16.22
CA GLU A 128 -12.85 -8.43 16.60
C GLU A 128 -13.30 -8.52 18.07
N HIS A 129 -13.42 -9.72 18.63
CA HIS A 129 -13.97 -9.93 19.98
C HIS A 129 -12.95 -10.00 21.13
N LEU A 130 -11.67 -9.76 20.86
CA LEU A 130 -10.64 -9.33 21.83
C LEU A 130 -10.68 -9.99 23.23
N GLU A 131 -10.55 -11.31 23.32
CA GLU A 131 -10.06 -11.95 24.55
C GLU A 131 -8.52 -12.04 24.53
N LEU A 132 -7.87 -10.96 24.98
CA LEU A 132 -6.41 -10.76 24.90
C LEU A 132 -5.57 -11.85 25.57
N SER A 133 -6.14 -12.62 26.51
CA SER A 133 -5.47 -13.69 27.25
C SER A 133 -5.30 -15.00 26.47
N GLU A 134 -6.12 -15.26 25.44
CA GLU A 134 -6.08 -16.52 24.67
C GLU A 134 -5.48 -16.38 23.25
N LEU A 135 -5.19 -15.15 22.78
CA LEU A 135 -4.79 -14.87 21.38
C LEU A 135 -3.30 -15.06 21.04
N TRP A 136 -2.39 -14.99 22.02
CA TRP A 136 -0.96 -14.79 21.75
C TRP A 136 -0.32 -15.96 20.98
N GLN A 137 -0.57 -17.21 21.40
CA GLN A 137 0.07 -18.38 20.81
C GLN A 137 -0.63 -18.92 19.55
N PRO A 138 -1.97 -19.10 19.51
CA PRO A 138 -2.60 -19.80 18.39
C PRO A 138 -2.82 -18.92 17.16
N VAL A 139 -3.00 -17.61 17.31
CA VAL A 139 -3.41 -16.72 16.19
C VAL A 139 -2.37 -15.64 15.92
N LEU A 140 -1.96 -14.88 16.94
CA LEU A 140 -1.13 -13.70 16.71
C LEU A 140 0.31 -14.06 16.29
N LYS A 141 0.91 -15.09 16.90
CA LYS A 141 2.26 -15.54 16.58
C LYS A 141 2.43 -16.00 15.12
N PRO A 142 1.57 -16.89 14.57
CA PRO A 142 1.59 -17.20 13.14
C PRO A 142 1.43 -15.95 12.27
N MET A 143 0.43 -15.12 12.57
CA MET A 143 0.18 -13.91 11.77
C MET A 143 1.37 -12.96 11.74
N LEU A 144 2.07 -12.76 12.87
CA LEU A 144 3.27 -11.94 12.92
C LEU A 144 4.44 -12.55 12.13
N ALA A 145 4.63 -13.87 12.20
CA ALA A 145 5.64 -14.56 11.42
C ALA A 145 5.37 -14.44 9.91
N GLY A 146 4.13 -14.66 9.48
CA GLY A 146 3.72 -14.48 8.10
C GLY A 146 3.74 -13.02 7.65
N ALA A 147 3.39 -12.07 8.53
CA ALA A 147 3.53 -10.63 8.27
C ALA A 147 4.99 -10.22 8.10
N GLY A 148 5.91 -10.81 8.87
CA GLY A 148 7.35 -10.61 8.68
C GLY A 148 7.78 -10.97 7.26
N LEU A 149 7.39 -12.16 6.77
CA LEU A 149 7.77 -12.63 5.45
C LEU A 149 7.03 -11.87 4.32
N LEU A 150 5.70 -11.93 4.32
CA LEU A 150 4.86 -11.33 3.28
C LEU A 150 4.94 -9.80 3.29
N GLY A 151 4.92 -9.19 4.48
CA GLY A 151 5.04 -7.75 4.64
C GLY A 151 6.39 -7.23 4.15
N THR A 152 7.49 -7.92 4.44
CA THR A 152 8.81 -7.52 3.94
C THR A 152 8.89 -7.68 2.42
N ALA A 153 8.40 -8.80 1.88
CA ALA A 153 8.35 -9.00 0.43
C ALA A 153 7.52 -7.90 -0.26
N ALA A 154 6.33 -7.61 0.27
CA ALA A 154 5.46 -6.54 -0.23
C ALA A 154 6.13 -5.16 -0.12
N ALA A 155 6.83 -4.87 0.97
CA ALA A 155 7.54 -3.61 1.18
C ALA A 155 8.67 -3.41 0.17
N VAL A 156 9.48 -4.45 -0.07
CA VAL A 156 10.57 -4.43 -1.07
C VAL A 156 10.00 -4.20 -2.47
N LEU A 157 8.95 -4.93 -2.83
CA LEU A 157 8.27 -4.79 -4.12
C LEU A 157 7.70 -3.37 -4.28
N ALA A 158 6.97 -2.90 -3.27
CA ALA A 158 6.35 -1.59 -3.28
C ALA A 158 7.40 -0.46 -3.35
N TYR A 159 8.52 -0.61 -2.65
CA TYR A 159 9.66 0.31 -2.73
C TYR A 159 10.24 0.36 -4.15
N ALA A 160 10.57 -0.79 -4.73
CA ALA A 160 11.17 -0.87 -6.06
C ALA A 160 10.26 -0.27 -7.14
N VAL A 161 8.99 -0.68 -7.16
CA VAL A 161 7.99 -0.20 -8.11
C VAL A 161 7.76 1.31 -7.95
N THR A 162 7.59 1.78 -6.71
CA THR A 162 7.35 3.21 -6.46
C THR A 162 8.56 4.05 -6.82
N ARG A 163 9.77 3.61 -6.48
CA ARG A 163 11.01 4.32 -6.81
C ARG A 163 11.18 4.43 -8.32
N PHE A 164 10.96 3.33 -9.06
CA PHE A 164 11.04 3.34 -10.52
C PHE A 164 9.97 4.26 -11.14
N ALA A 165 8.72 4.17 -10.68
CA ALA A 165 7.61 4.97 -11.18
C ALA A 165 7.83 6.48 -10.93
N VAL A 166 8.23 6.87 -9.72
CA VAL A 166 8.48 8.27 -9.36
C VAL A 166 9.69 8.83 -10.11
N ARG A 167 10.79 8.07 -10.23
CA ARG A 167 11.97 8.49 -11.01
C ARG A 167 11.60 8.72 -12.47
N SER A 168 10.92 7.76 -13.09
CA SER A 168 10.47 7.84 -14.48
C SER A 168 9.53 9.02 -14.71
N PHE A 169 8.59 9.25 -13.79
CA PHE A 169 7.66 10.38 -13.88
C PHE A 169 8.37 11.73 -13.77
N LYS A 170 9.31 11.87 -12.82
CA LYS A 170 10.09 13.11 -12.66
C LYS A 170 11.00 13.38 -13.85
N ALA A 171 11.68 12.36 -14.39
CA ALA A 171 12.51 12.50 -15.58
C ALA A 171 11.69 12.97 -16.79
N ARG A 172 10.52 12.36 -17.03
CA ARG A 172 9.60 12.78 -18.11
C ARG A 172 9.06 14.19 -17.90
N ARG A 173 8.76 14.57 -16.65
CA ARG A 173 8.30 15.92 -16.33
C ARG A 173 9.39 16.96 -16.58
N HIS A 174 10.62 16.67 -16.17
CA HIS A 174 11.75 17.57 -16.39
C HIS A 174 12.02 17.78 -17.88
N ALA A 175 12.06 16.70 -18.68
CA ALA A 175 12.22 16.78 -20.13
C ALA A 175 11.13 17.64 -20.79
N ARG A 176 9.86 17.46 -20.41
CA ARG A 176 8.74 18.28 -20.92
C ARG A 176 8.81 19.75 -20.51
N LEU A 177 9.36 20.05 -19.33
CA LEU A 177 9.55 21.43 -18.88
C LEU A 177 10.68 22.11 -19.65
N LEU A 178 11.78 21.41 -19.92
CA LEU A 178 12.87 21.91 -20.76
C LEU A 178 12.43 22.15 -22.20
N GLU A 179 11.64 21.25 -22.78
CA GLU A 179 11.03 21.41 -24.10
C GLU A 179 10.12 22.65 -24.15
N ARG A 180 9.25 22.81 -23.14
CA ARG A 180 8.35 23.99 -23.04
C ARG A 180 9.08 25.30 -22.79
N ALA A 181 10.24 25.27 -22.15
CA ALA A 181 11.09 26.44 -21.93
C ALA A 181 11.93 26.80 -23.17
N GLY A 182 11.86 26.02 -24.26
CA GLY A 182 12.70 26.21 -25.45
C GLY A 182 14.18 25.83 -25.23
N LEU A 183 14.52 25.26 -24.08
CA LEU A 183 15.89 24.94 -23.67
C LEU A 183 16.34 23.53 -24.10
N ALA A 184 15.47 22.75 -24.74
CA ALA A 184 15.79 21.40 -25.21
C ALA A 184 16.92 21.37 -26.26
N ALA A 185 17.09 22.44 -27.04
CA ALA A 185 18.16 22.58 -28.04
C ALA A 185 19.48 23.13 -27.45
N ALA A 186 19.48 23.58 -26.18
CA ALA A 186 20.63 24.23 -25.55
C ALA A 186 21.41 23.33 -24.57
N SER A 187 21.12 22.02 -24.53
CA SER A 187 22.03 21.09 -23.84
C SER A 187 23.29 20.94 -24.68
N PRO A 188 24.46 21.44 -24.22
CA PRO A 188 25.69 21.27 -24.96
C PRO A 188 25.95 19.78 -25.04
N VAL A 189 26.12 19.30 -26.27
CA VAL A 189 26.72 18.01 -26.58
C VAL A 189 27.91 17.84 -25.66
N LEU A 190 27.82 16.90 -24.70
CA LEU A 190 28.98 16.47 -23.95
C LEU A 190 29.99 16.01 -24.99
N SER A 191 31.03 16.84 -25.15
CA SER A 191 32.19 16.62 -25.97
C SER A 191 32.59 15.16 -25.88
N ARG A 192 32.42 14.43 -26.99
CA ARG A 192 33.10 13.16 -27.22
C ARG A 192 34.58 13.48 -27.09
N GLY A 193 35.14 13.16 -25.93
CA GLY A 193 36.55 13.26 -25.64
C GLY A 193 37.34 12.63 -26.79
N ASP A 194 38.09 13.51 -27.41
CA ASP A 194 39.27 13.30 -28.24
C ASP A 194 39.99 11.99 -27.86
N LYS A 195 40.02 11.06 -28.81
CA LYS A 195 41.02 10.00 -28.86
C LYS A 195 41.73 10.14 -30.20
N SER A 196 42.58 11.13 -30.29
CA SER A 196 43.69 11.16 -31.22
C SER A 196 45.00 11.30 -30.44
N LEU A 197 45.99 10.52 -30.88
CA LEU A 197 47.36 10.32 -30.37
C LEU A 197 47.56 9.05 -29.53
#